data_AF-A0A7W8UGF8-F1
#
_entry.id   AF-A0A7W8UGF8-F1
#
_cell.length_a   1.000
_cell.length_b   1.000
_cell.length_c   1.000
_cell.angle_alpha   90.00
_cell.angle_beta   90.00
_cell.angle_gamma   90.00
#
_symmetry.space_group_name_H-M   'P 1'
#
loop_
_entity.id
_entity.type
_entity.pdbx_description
1 polymer ?
#
loop_
_entity_poly.entity_id
_entity_poly.type
_entity_poly.pdbx_seq_one_letter_code
_entity_poly.pdbx_strand_id
1 'polypeptide(L)'
;MISLQYWASLPAVEPFLVANTQELILRPFDNLRRLFRGMRHAFGQPEVQGGTQLVVTLIVVATVFYRTVEGWSWLDAVYFSVVTIATVGYGDIAPQTAIGKIFTIGYIFSGIGIFVAAVTALAQATLRAKPPDQD
;
A
#
# COMPACT_ATOMS: atom_id res chain seq x y z
N MET A 1 28.53 -47.90 -0.53
CA MET A 1 27.09 -48.10 -0.78
C MET A 1 26.39 -48.25 0.58
N ILE A 2 26.25 -47.15 1.33
CA ILE A 2 25.58 -47.14 2.65
C ILE A 2 24.10 -46.93 2.34
N SER A 3 23.27 -47.94 2.61
CA SER A 3 21.88 -47.98 2.20
C SER A 3 21.05 -46.87 2.87
N LEU A 4 20.16 -46.23 2.11
CA LEU A 4 19.19 -45.24 2.59
C LEU A 4 18.35 -45.74 3.78
N GLN A 5 18.26 -47.06 3.95
CA GLN A 5 17.63 -47.74 5.09
C GLN A 5 18.26 -47.38 6.45
N TYR A 6 19.57 -47.12 6.50
CA TYR A 6 20.30 -46.85 7.75
C TYR A 6 20.03 -45.45 8.29
N TRP A 7 19.81 -44.48 7.39
CA TRP A 7 19.48 -43.10 7.78
C TRP A 7 18.05 -42.96 8.32
N ALA A 8 17.13 -43.83 7.91
CA ALA A 8 15.73 -43.82 8.34
C ALA A 8 15.49 -44.50 9.70
N SER A 9 16.39 -45.39 10.16
CA SER A 9 16.24 -46.13 11.42
C SER A 9 16.91 -45.46 12.62
N LEU A 10 17.56 -44.30 12.43
CA LEU A 10 18.18 -43.56 13.52
C LEU A 10 17.11 -42.83 14.35
N PRO A 11 17.04 -43.08 15.68
CA PRO A 11 16.00 -42.50 16.55
C PRO A 11 16.05 -40.98 16.67
N ALA A 12 17.11 -40.34 16.15
CA ALA A 12 17.27 -38.89 16.11
C ALA A 12 16.65 -38.22 14.86
N VAL A 13 16.31 -38.98 13.80
CA VAL A 13 15.87 -38.42 12.52
C VAL A 13 14.35 -38.21 12.48
N GLU A 14 13.58 -39.17 12.99
CA GLU A 14 12.11 -39.06 13.15
C GLU A 14 11.67 -37.78 13.89
N PRO A 15 12.17 -37.46 15.10
CA PRO A 15 11.77 -36.23 15.81
C PRO A 15 12.24 -34.95 15.09
N PHE A 16 13.34 -35.00 14.33
CA PHE A 16 13.81 -33.84 13.54
C PHE A 16 12.88 -33.53 12.35
N LEU A 17 12.39 -34.56 11.65
CA LEU A 17 11.44 -34.39 10.54
C LEU A 17 10.05 -33.97 11.02
N VAL A 18 9.57 -34.52 12.14
CA VAL A 18 8.27 -34.17 12.72
C VAL A 18 8.28 -32.78 13.36
N ALA A 19 9.38 -32.38 14.02
CA ALA A 19 9.52 -31.03 14.59
C ALA A 19 9.61 -29.94 13.50
N ASN A 20 10.29 -30.21 12.38
CA ASN A 20 10.49 -29.22 11.33
C ASN A 20 9.27 -29.07 10.40
N THR A 21 8.45 -30.11 10.21
CA THR A 21 7.28 -30.08 9.33
C THR A 21 6.12 -29.26 9.89
N GLN A 22 5.87 -29.33 11.20
CA GLN A 22 4.86 -28.50 11.88
C GLN A 22 5.23 -27.01 11.84
N GLU A 23 6.51 -26.68 12.05
CA GLU A 23 6.95 -25.29 11.96
C GLU A 23 6.91 -24.77 10.52
N LEU A 24 7.41 -25.52 9.53
CA LEU A 24 7.48 -25.08 8.13
C LEU A 24 6.10 -24.77 7.52
N ILE A 25 5.05 -25.49 7.94
CA ILE A 25 3.67 -25.29 7.46
C ILE A 25 2.99 -24.10 8.17
N LEU A 26 3.32 -23.83 9.44
CA LEU A 26 2.68 -22.77 10.24
C LEU A 26 3.38 -21.40 10.16
N ARG A 27 4.71 -21.36 9.89
CA ARG A 27 5.47 -20.11 9.71
C ARG A 27 4.85 -19.11 8.71
N PRO A 28 4.36 -19.51 7.51
CA PRO A 28 3.76 -18.56 6.58
C PRO A 28 2.47 -17.93 7.13
N PHE A 29 1.67 -18.67 7.89
CA PHE A 29 0.44 -18.15 8.49
C PHE A 29 0.74 -17.13 9.61
N ASP A 30 1.76 -17.36 10.42
CA ASP A 30 2.15 -16.42 11.47
C ASP A 30 2.87 -15.18 10.92
N ASN A 31 3.68 -15.32 9.87
CA ASN A 31 4.28 -14.19 9.17
C ASN A 31 3.22 -13.31 8.48
N LEU A 32 2.19 -13.92 7.89
CA LEU A 32 1.07 -13.21 7.29
C LEU A 32 0.31 -12.39 8.34
N ARG A 33 0.08 -12.96 9.53
CA ARG A 33 -0.55 -12.25 10.66
C ARG A 33 0.31 -11.12 11.20
N ARG A 34 1.64 -11.29 11.25
CA ARG A 34 2.59 -10.23 11.63
C ARG A 34 2.59 -9.08 10.62
N LEU A 35 2.51 -9.40 9.33
CA LEU A 35 2.44 -8.42 8.25
C LEU A 35 1.14 -7.61 8.31
N PHE A 36 -0.01 -8.28 8.49
CA PHE A 36 -1.30 -7.60 8.66
C PHE A 36 -1.35 -6.69 9.90
N ARG A 37 -0.73 -7.12 11.02
CA ARG A 37 -0.68 -6.32 12.26
C ARG A 37 0.29 -5.14 12.14
N GLY A 38 1.40 -5.33 11.41
CA GLY A 38 2.35 -4.28 11.06
C GLY A 38 1.76 -3.22 10.15
N MET A 39 1.06 -3.62 9.08
CA MET A 39 0.32 -2.71 8.21
C MET A 39 -0.69 -1.88 9.00
N ARG A 40 -1.46 -2.52 9.91
CA ARG A 40 -2.45 -1.80 10.74
C ARG A 40 -1.80 -0.81 11.71
N HIS A 41 -0.59 -1.07 12.21
CA HIS A 41 0.16 -0.12 13.03
C HIS A 41 0.78 1.02 12.20
N ALA A 42 1.16 0.76 10.94
CA ALA A 42 1.68 1.80 10.05
C ALA A 42 0.65 2.90 9.78
N PHE A 43 -0.64 2.55 9.64
CA PHE A 43 -1.74 3.53 9.55
C PHE A 43 -2.02 4.30 10.86
N GLY A 44 -1.46 3.87 11.99
CA GLY A 44 -1.61 4.51 13.30
C GLY A 44 -0.56 5.58 13.61
N GLN A 45 0.50 5.70 12.80
CA GLN A 45 1.57 6.66 13.06
C GLN A 45 1.20 8.08 12.59
N PRO A 46 1.44 9.12 13.41
CA PRO A 46 1.05 10.50 13.08
C PRO A 46 1.72 11.02 11.80
N GLU A 47 2.89 10.50 11.45
CA GLU A 47 3.63 10.83 10.22
C GLU A 47 2.89 10.36 8.96
N VAL A 48 2.24 9.19 9.01
CA VAL A 48 1.46 8.62 7.89
C VAL A 48 0.05 9.21 7.86
N GLN A 49 -0.49 9.56 9.03
CA GLN A 49 -1.83 10.13 9.16
C GLN A 49 -1.96 11.48 8.45
N GLY A 50 -0.96 12.37 8.58
CA GLY A 50 -1.02 13.70 7.96
C GLY A 50 -1.13 13.64 6.42
N GLY A 51 -0.29 12.84 5.77
CA GLY A 51 -0.36 12.63 4.32
C GLY A 51 -1.66 11.98 3.88
N THR A 52 -2.11 10.96 4.63
CA THR A 52 -3.35 10.24 4.32
C THR A 52 -4.60 11.13 4.45
N GLN A 53 -4.66 11.94 5.51
CA GLN A 53 -5.77 12.88 5.76
C GLN A 53 -5.85 13.95 4.68
N LEU A 54 -4.70 14.47 4.22
CA LEU A 54 -4.65 15.43 3.13
C LEU A 54 -5.23 14.83 1.84
N VAL A 55 -4.82 13.62 1.48
CA VAL A 55 -5.32 12.90 0.30
C VAL A 55 -6.83 12.70 0.37
N VAL A 56 -7.34 12.22 1.51
CA VAL A 56 -8.78 12.00 1.71
C VAL A 56 -9.55 13.31 1.57
N THR A 57 -9.05 14.39 2.16
CA THR A 57 -9.69 15.70 2.07
C THR A 57 -9.75 16.21 0.63
N LEU A 58 -8.66 16.08 -0.12
CA LEU A 58 -8.60 16.46 -1.53
C LEU A 58 -9.59 15.67 -2.38
N ILE A 59 -9.69 14.36 -2.17
CA ILE A 59 -10.66 13.50 -2.89
C ILE A 59 -12.10 13.92 -2.57
N VAL A 60 -12.42 14.17 -1.30
CA VAL A 60 -13.77 14.59 -0.89
C VAL A 60 -14.13 15.94 -1.52
N VAL A 61 -13.23 16.92 -1.47
CA VAL A 61 -13.44 18.25 -2.07
C VAL A 61 -13.64 18.13 -3.58
N ALA A 62 -12.78 17.40 -4.28
CA ALA A 62 -12.90 17.18 -5.72
C ALA A 62 -14.20 16.46 -6.09
N THR A 63 -14.57 15.43 -5.33
CA THR A 63 -15.82 14.68 -5.55
C THR A 63 -17.04 15.60 -5.45
N VAL A 64 -17.14 16.39 -4.39
CA VAL A 64 -18.25 17.33 -4.20
C VAL A 64 -18.27 18.35 -5.35
N PHE A 65 -17.11 18.87 -5.74
CA PHE A 65 -16.99 19.82 -6.84
C PHE A 65 -17.50 19.22 -8.16
N TYR A 66 -17.00 18.05 -8.58
CA TYR A 66 -17.41 17.41 -9.83
C TYR A 66 -18.90 17.03 -9.81
N ARG A 67 -19.43 16.59 -8.67
CA ARG A 67 -20.87 16.37 -8.50
C ARG A 67 -21.68 17.64 -8.77
N THR A 68 -21.24 18.78 -8.25
CA THR A 68 -21.97 20.06 -8.38
C THR A 68 -21.79 20.74 -9.74
N VAL A 69 -20.61 20.65 -10.34
CA VAL A 69 -20.26 21.40 -11.56
C VAL A 69 -20.49 20.58 -12.83
N GLU A 70 -20.14 19.30 -12.81
CA GLU A 70 -20.31 18.40 -13.97
C GLU A 70 -21.59 17.56 -13.89
N GLY A 71 -22.27 17.55 -12.73
CA GLY A 71 -23.53 16.83 -12.54
C GLY A 71 -23.38 15.30 -12.48
N TRP A 72 -22.15 14.79 -12.35
CA TRP A 72 -21.84 13.36 -12.33
C TRP A 72 -22.46 12.64 -11.12
N SER A 73 -22.61 11.32 -11.20
CA SER A 73 -23.00 10.53 -10.02
C SER A 73 -21.92 10.63 -8.93
N TRP A 74 -22.29 10.37 -7.67
CA TRP A 74 -21.30 10.33 -6.58
C TRP A 74 -20.19 9.31 -6.87
N LEU A 75 -20.53 8.19 -7.49
CA LEU A 75 -19.58 7.14 -7.82
C LEU A 75 -18.60 7.61 -8.91
N ASP A 76 -19.10 8.22 -9.98
CA ASP A 76 -18.28 8.73 -11.08
C ASP A 76 -17.36 9.87 -10.62
N ALA A 77 -17.85 10.75 -9.75
CA ALA A 77 -17.07 11.84 -9.19
C ALA A 77 -15.95 11.36 -8.27
N VAL A 78 -16.21 10.36 -7.40
CA VAL A 78 -15.16 9.73 -6.58
C VAL A 78 -14.17 8.99 -7.48
N TYR A 79 -14.67 8.21 -8.43
CA TYR A 79 -13.87 7.45 -9.36
C TYR A 79 -12.88 8.35 -10.11
N PHE A 80 -13.37 9.43 -10.73
CA PHE A 80 -12.53 10.39 -11.42
C PHE A 80 -11.51 11.04 -10.47
N SER A 81 -11.95 11.50 -9.28
CA SER A 81 -11.08 12.13 -8.29
C SER A 81 -9.92 11.21 -7.85
N VAL A 82 -10.20 9.92 -7.63
CA VAL A 82 -9.20 8.92 -7.23
C VAL A 82 -8.27 8.58 -8.39
N VAL A 83 -8.81 8.31 -9.58
CA VAL A 83 -8.04 7.96 -10.78
C VAL A 83 -7.10 9.10 -11.18
N THR A 84 -7.54 10.36 -11.06
CA THR A 84 -6.73 11.53 -11.34
C THR A 84 -5.62 11.75 -10.31
N ILE A 85 -5.91 11.69 -9.00
CA ILE A 85 -4.89 11.92 -7.97
C ILE A 85 -3.87 10.77 -7.89
N ALA A 86 -4.30 9.55 -8.21
CA ALA A 86 -3.43 8.39 -8.37
C ALA A 86 -2.64 8.40 -9.69
N THR A 87 -2.84 9.41 -10.55
CA THR A 87 -2.19 9.57 -11.86
C THR A 87 -2.45 8.42 -12.85
N VAL A 88 -3.52 7.64 -12.63
CA VAL A 88 -3.91 6.54 -13.52
C VAL A 88 -4.52 7.08 -14.82
N GLY A 89 -5.46 8.03 -14.71
CA GLY A 89 -5.95 8.83 -15.83
C GLY A 89 -6.49 8.06 -17.04
N TYR A 90 -7.47 7.16 -16.85
CA TYR A 90 -8.02 6.35 -17.95
C TYR A 90 -8.63 7.16 -19.10
N GLY A 91 -9.12 8.38 -18.84
CA GLY A 91 -9.67 9.29 -19.86
C GLY A 91 -11.06 8.88 -20.37
N ASP A 92 -11.70 7.93 -19.71
CA ASP A 92 -13.08 7.48 -19.94
C ASP A 92 -14.11 8.52 -19.47
N ILE A 93 -13.84 9.19 -18.36
CA ILE A 93 -14.63 10.31 -17.83
C ILE A 93 -13.73 11.54 -17.80
N ALA A 94 -14.21 12.68 -18.29
CA ALA A 94 -13.47 13.93 -18.31
C ALA A 94 -14.41 15.14 -18.17
N PRO A 95 -13.99 16.20 -17.45
CA PRO A 95 -14.80 17.40 -17.26
C PRO A 95 -15.08 18.09 -18.60
N GLN A 96 -16.35 18.40 -18.84
CA GLN A 96 -16.79 19.05 -20.07
C GLN A 96 -16.87 20.57 -19.89
N THR A 97 -17.13 21.04 -18.67
CA THR A 97 -17.24 22.47 -18.38
C THR A 97 -15.86 23.14 -18.35
N ALA A 98 -15.81 24.42 -18.73
CA ALA A 98 -14.57 25.20 -18.66
C ALA A 98 -14.05 25.30 -17.22
N ILE A 99 -14.95 25.48 -16.26
CA ILE A 99 -14.64 25.56 -14.83
C ILE A 99 -14.11 24.21 -14.32
N GLY A 100 -14.73 23.10 -14.71
CA GLY A 100 -14.28 21.75 -14.38
C GLY A 100 -12.87 21.45 -14.89
N LYS A 101 -12.54 21.87 -16.11
CA LYS A 101 -11.19 21.75 -16.68
C LYS A 101 -10.15 22.55 -15.88
N ILE A 102 -10.45 23.82 -15.56
CA ILE A 102 -9.54 24.67 -14.77
C ILE A 102 -9.31 24.09 -13.38
N PHE A 103 -10.37 23.63 -12.71
CA PHE A 103 -10.26 22.96 -11.41
C PHE A 103 -9.39 21.71 -11.49
N THR A 104 -9.59 20.89 -12.52
CA THR A 104 -8.83 19.64 -12.72
C THR A 104 -7.35 19.91 -12.91
N ILE A 105 -6.98 20.96 -13.62
CA ILE A 105 -5.57 21.39 -13.75
C ILE A 105 -4.98 21.68 -12.36
N GLY A 106 -5.67 22.48 -11.54
CA GLY A 106 -5.23 22.76 -10.17
C GLY A 106 -5.16 21.52 -9.29
N TYR A 107 -6.13 20.62 -9.43
CA TYR A 107 -6.19 19.36 -8.70
C TYR A 107 -5.00 18.45 -9.03
N ILE A 108 -4.60 18.36 -10.30
CA ILE A 108 -3.42 17.60 -10.72
C ILE A 108 -2.14 18.14 -10.06
N PHE A 109 -1.96 19.46 -9.99
CA PHE A 109 -0.81 20.05 -9.29
C PHE A 109 -0.77 19.67 -7.81
N SER A 110 -1.92 19.59 -7.14
CA SER A 110 -1.98 19.12 -5.76
C SER A 110 -1.60 17.64 -5.61
N GLY A 111 -1.92 16.81 -6.60
CA GLY A 111 -1.52 15.40 -6.66
C GLY A 111 0.00 15.20 -6.76
N ILE A 112 0.71 16.09 -7.46
CA ILE A 112 2.19 16.04 -7.56
C ILE A 112 2.82 16.18 -6.17
N GLY A 113 2.29 17.06 -5.32
CA GLY A 113 2.79 17.23 -3.95
C GLY A 113 2.67 15.95 -3.11
N ILE A 114 1.56 15.21 -3.28
CA ILE A 114 1.35 13.90 -2.63
C ILE A 114 2.35 12.88 -3.15
N PHE A 115 2.58 12.84 -4.47
CA PHE A 115 3.53 11.91 -5.08
C PHE A 115 4.95 12.14 -4.55
N VAL A 116 5.38 13.40 -4.46
CA VAL A 116 6.68 13.76 -3.87
C VAL A 116 6.76 13.31 -2.41
N ALA A 117 5.73 13.59 -1.62
CA ALA A 117 5.69 13.19 -0.21
C ALA A 117 5.79 11.66 -0.05
N ALA A 118 5.13 10.89 -0.92
CA ALA A 118 5.21 9.43 -0.91
C ALA A 118 6.63 8.93 -1.23
N VAL A 119 7.29 9.50 -2.24
CA VAL A 119 8.68 9.16 -2.58
C VAL A 119 9.63 9.50 -1.43
N THR A 120 9.47 10.66 -0.79
CA THR A 120 10.27 11.07 0.37
C THR A 120 10.10 10.10 1.54
N ALA A 121 8.86 9.68 1.83
CA ALA A 121 8.59 8.71 2.90
C ALA A 121 9.27 7.36 2.63
N LEU A 122 9.21 6.87 1.39
CA LEU A 122 9.90 5.64 0.98
C LEU A 122 11.43 5.79 1.06
N ALA A 123 11.97 6.90 0.59
CA ALA A 123 13.40 7.17 0.68
C ALA A 123 13.89 7.18 2.14
N GLN A 124 13.15 7.81 3.04
CA GLN A 124 13.46 7.81 4.46
C GLN A 124 13.37 6.43 5.09
N ALA A 125 12.39 5.60 4.68
CA ALA A 125 12.28 4.22 5.15
C ALA A 125 13.51 3.39 4.76
N THR A 126 13.99 3.51 3.52
CA THR A 126 15.20 2.81 3.05
C THR A 126 16.47 3.32 3.73
N LEU A 127 16.60 4.64 3.94
CA LEU A 127 17.77 5.23 4.61
C LEU A 127 17.83 4.89 6.11
N ARG A 128 16.67 4.71 6.76
CA ARG A 128 16.59 4.30 8.18
C ARG A 128 16.82 2.80 8.37
N ALA A 129 16.80 1.99 7.31
CA ALA A 129 17.21 0.60 7.37
C ALA A 129 18.74 0.54 7.51
N LYS A 130 19.23 0.57 8.75
CA LYS A 130 20.66 0.40 9.08
C LYS A 130 21.18 -0.91 8.46
N PRO A 131 22.29 -0.91 7.69
CA PRO A 131 22.91 -2.14 7.19
C PRO A 131 23.37 -3.04 8.37
N PRO A 132 23.19 -4.37 8.28
CA PRO A 132 23.45 -5.30 9.39
C PRO A 132 24.94 -5.55 9.72
N ASP A 133 25.88 -4.69 9.34
CA ASP A 133 27.33 -4.94 9.47
C ASP A 133 28.15 -3.75 10.03
N GLN A 134 27.54 -2.81 10.75
CA GLN A 134 28.29 -1.77 11.48
C GLN A 134 28.01 -1.80 12.98
N ASP A 135 28.69 -2.74 13.66
CA ASP A 135 29.03 -2.73 15.08
C ASP A 135 30.56 -2.83 15.24
#